data_AF-A0A5C9CWU9-F1
#
_entry.id   AF-A0A5C9CWU9-F1
#
_cell.length_a   1.000
_cell.length_b   1.000
_cell.length_c   1.000
_cell.angle_alpha   90.00
_cell.angle_beta   90.00
_cell.angle_gamma   90.00
#
_symmetry.space_group_name_H-M   'P 1'
#
loop_
_entity.id
_entity.type
_entity.pdbx_description
1 polymer ?
#
loop_
_entity_poly.entity_id
_entity_poly.type
_entity_poly.pdbx_seq_one_letter_code
_entity_poly.pdbx_strand_id
1 'polypeptide(L)'
;MDGRISALAGTHTHVQTGDERILPKGTGYITDLGMTGPTDSVIGVKTEICIKRALTQIPYKMETAEGEACLCGALFRLDRKTRRCLSVERIRL
;
A
#
# COMPACT_ATOMS: atom_id res chain seq x y z
N MET A 1 5.04 -11.73 -15.00
CA MET A 1 5.03 -12.53 -13.76
C MET A 1 3.76 -13.33 -13.58
N ASP A 2 2.61 -12.86 -14.10
CA ASP A 2 1.34 -13.58 -14.04
C ASP A 2 1.47 -15.05 -14.45
N GLY A 3 0.93 -15.94 -13.61
CA GLY A 3 0.95 -17.38 -13.78
C GLY A 3 2.22 -18.08 -13.27
N ARG A 4 3.28 -17.33 -12.93
CA ARG A 4 4.54 -17.85 -12.39
C ARG A 4 4.69 -17.65 -10.88
N ILE A 5 3.90 -16.75 -10.30
CA ILE A 5 3.88 -16.44 -8.86
C ILE A 5 2.45 -16.48 -8.34
N SER A 6 2.28 -16.71 -7.04
CA SER A 6 0.95 -16.81 -6.43
C SER A 6 0.29 -15.45 -6.23
N ALA A 7 1.06 -14.44 -5.85
CA ALA A 7 0.60 -13.08 -5.60
C ALA A 7 1.70 -12.06 -5.93
N LEU A 8 1.29 -10.85 -6.30
CA LEU A 8 2.15 -9.68 -6.48
C LEU A 8 1.46 -8.48 -5.84
N ALA A 9 2.10 -7.91 -4.82
CA ALA A 9 1.59 -6.74 -4.12
C ALA A 9 2.68 -5.66 -4.16
N GLY A 10 2.36 -4.52 -4.74
CA GLY A 10 3.28 -3.38 -4.71
C GLY A 10 3.21 -2.61 -3.39
N THR A 11 4.20 -1.78 -3.17
CA THR A 11 4.36 -0.86 -2.03
C THR A 11 5.04 0.42 -2.55
N HIS A 12 5.31 1.38 -1.65
CA HIS A 12 6.09 2.63 -1.82
C HIS A 12 5.25 3.91 -1.87
N THR A 13 4.11 3.92 -2.56
CA THR A 13 3.35 5.17 -2.74
C THR A 13 2.59 5.61 -1.49
N HIS A 14 2.48 4.70 -0.49
CA HIS A 14 1.79 4.90 0.79
C HIS A 14 0.27 5.11 0.67
N VAL A 15 -0.30 5.00 -0.53
CA VAL A 15 -1.74 5.11 -0.78
C VAL A 15 -2.24 3.77 -1.29
N GLN A 16 -3.14 3.13 -0.55
CA GLN A 16 -3.71 1.85 -0.94
C GLN A 16 -4.58 2.01 -2.20
N THR A 17 -4.32 1.23 -3.24
CA THR A 17 -5.13 1.23 -4.46
C THR A 17 -6.38 0.37 -4.29
N GLY A 18 -7.40 0.60 -5.11
CA GLY A 18 -8.64 -0.20 -5.16
C GLY A 18 -8.72 -1.12 -6.38
N ASP A 19 -7.56 -1.64 -6.82
CA ASP A 19 -7.40 -2.41 -8.06
C ASP A 19 -7.08 -3.89 -7.79
N GLU A 20 -7.35 -4.37 -6.58
CA GLU A 20 -7.12 -5.74 -6.18
C GLU A 20 -7.90 -6.72 -7.08
N ARG A 21 -7.20 -7.70 -7.65
CA ARG A 21 -7.82 -8.68 -8.54
C ARG A 21 -6.99 -9.94 -8.67
N ILE A 22 -7.60 -10.98 -9.23
CA ILE A 22 -6.90 -12.14 -9.76
C ILE A 22 -6.63 -11.88 -11.25
N LEU A 23 -5.37 -12.00 -11.66
CA LEU A 23 -4.93 -11.85 -13.05
C LEU A 23 -5.32 -13.08 -13.89
N PRO A 24 -5.32 -12.99 -15.24
CA PRO A 24 -5.83 -14.05 -16.11
C PRO A 24 -5.18 -15.43 -15.91
N LYS A 25 -3.90 -15.50 -15.51
CA LYS A 25 -3.21 -16.76 -15.24
C LYS A 25 -3.18 -17.13 -13.74
N GLY A 26 -4.02 -16.49 -12.93
CA GLY A 26 -4.30 -16.88 -11.55
C GLY A 26 -3.36 -16.33 -10.48
N THR A 27 -2.56 -15.30 -10.81
CA THR A 27 -1.79 -14.53 -9.81
C THR A 27 -2.69 -13.49 -9.13
N GLY A 28 -2.70 -13.41 -7.80
CA GLY A 28 -3.34 -12.30 -7.08
C GLY A 28 -2.54 -11.01 -7.23
N TYR A 29 -3.20 -9.86 -7.35
CA TYR A 29 -2.55 -8.59 -7.66
C TYR A 29 -3.18 -7.42 -6.92
N ILE A 30 -2.35 -6.46 -6.51
CA ILE A 30 -2.72 -5.09 -6.12
C ILE A 30 -1.54 -4.17 -6.42
N THR A 31 -1.81 -2.96 -6.96
CA THR A 31 -0.75 -2.01 -7.34
C THR A 31 0.02 -1.49 -6.12
N ASP A 32 -0.67 -1.09 -5.05
CA ASP A 32 -0.02 -0.65 -3.81
C ASP A 32 -0.85 -1.06 -2.58
N LEU A 33 -0.21 -1.68 -1.60
CA LEU A 33 -0.83 -2.06 -0.33
C LEU A 33 -1.20 -0.85 0.53
N GLY A 34 -0.58 0.31 0.29
CA GLY A 34 -0.66 1.49 1.13
C GLY A 34 0.36 1.49 2.27
N MET A 35 0.16 2.38 3.24
CA MET A 35 1.02 2.54 4.41
C MET A 35 0.31 2.02 5.67
N THR A 36 1.07 1.45 6.59
CA THR A 36 0.67 1.32 8.00
C THR A 36 1.35 2.42 8.80
N GLY A 37 0.57 3.36 9.33
CA GLY A 37 1.10 4.58 9.94
C GLY A 37 0.06 5.70 10.07
N PRO A 38 0.49 6.93 10.39
CA PRO A 38 -0.38 8.06 10.71
C PRO A 38 -1.40 8.37 9.60
N THR A 39 -2.69 8.42 9.94
CA THR A 39 -3.79 8.69 9.00
C THR A 39 -3.76 10.14 8.51
N ASP A 40 -3.62 11.07 9.45
CA ASP A 40 -3.67 12.51 9.19
C ASP A 40 -2.25 13.04 8.94
N SER A 41 -1.70 12.69 7.78
CA SER A 41 -0.34 13.04 7.39
C SER A 41 -0.19 13.17 5.88
N VAL A 42 0.96 13.68 5.43
CA VAL A 42 1.37 13.61 4.02
C VAL A 42 2.36 12.47 3.87
N ILE A 43 1.88 11.30 3.44
CA ILE A 43 2.72 10.12 3.18
C ILE A 43 3.49 9.68 4.45
N GLY A 44 2.92 9.90 5.64
CA GLY A 44 3.53 9.57 6.95
C GLY A 44 4.33 10.71 7.60
N VAL A 45 4.46 11.86 6.94
CA VAL A 45 5.22 13.02 7.42
C VAL A 45 4.27 14.12 7.89
N LYS A 46 4.69 14.91 8.89
CA LYS A 46 3.96 16.09 9.38
C LYS A 46 3.56 17.01 8.22
N THR A 47 2.27 17.30 8.13
CA THR A 47 1.64 18.03 7.02
C THR A 47 2.27 19.41 6.81
N GLU A 48 2.57 20.13 7.90
CA GLU A 48 3.12 21.49 7.85
C GLU A 48 4.52 21.51 7.24
N ILE A 49 5.33 20.48 7.47
CA ILE A 49 6.68 20.35 6.91
C ILE A 49 6.60 20.16 5.40
N CYS A 50 5.72 19.25 4.95
CA CYS A 50 5.52 18.97 3.53
C CYS A 50 5.01 20.20 2.78
N ILE A 51 4.04 20.93 3.35
CA ILE A 51 3.51 22.16 2.76
C ILE A 51 4.59 23.23 2.68
N LYS A 52 5.33 23.48 3.77
CA LYS A 52 6.43 24.46 3.77
C LYS A 52 7.48 24.12 2.72
N ARG A 53 7.92 22.86 2.64
CA ARG A 53 8.88 22.40 1.63
C ARG A 53 8.36 22.65 0.21
N ALA A 54 7.09 22.33 -0.06
CA ALA A 54 6.49 22.50 -1.38
C ALA A 54 6.36 23.98 -1.79
N LEU A 55 6.01 24.87 -0.85
CA LEU A 55 5.85 26.30 -1.14
C LEU A 55 7.19 27.03 -1.27
N THR A 56 8.15 26.74 -0.39
CA THR A 56 9.42 27.48 -0.35
C THR A 56 10.53 26.85 -1.20
N GLN A 57 10.37 25.59 -1.60
CA GLN A 57 11.41 24.79 -2.28
C GLN A 57 12.71 24.65 -1.47
N ILE A 58 12.67 24.91 -0.16
CA ILE A 58 13.80 24.76 0.76
C ILE A 58 13.73 23.35 1.38
N PRO A 59 14.85 22.63 1.49
CA PRO A 59 14.88 21.35 2.20
C PRO A 59 14.62 21.55 3.69
N TYR A 60 13.57 20.90 4.21
CA TYR A 60 13.32 20.76 5.64
C TYR A 60 13.58 19.32 6.06
N LYS A 61 13.95 19.14 7.34
CA LYS A 61 14.01 17.81 7.96
C LYS A 61 12.61 17.19 7.96
N MET A 62 12.50 15.97 7.41
CA MET A 62 11.24 15.23 7.41
C MET A 62 11.03 14.53 8.73
N GLU A 63 9.98 14.94 9.44
CA GLU A 63 9.60 14.35 10.72
C GLU A 63 8.29 13.56 10.55
N THR A 64 8.25 12.37 11.11
CA THR A 64 7.07 11.50 11.13
C THR A 64 5.92 12.21 11.84
N ALA A 65 4.71 12.09 11.28
CA ALA A 65 3.50 12.56 11.95
C ALA A 65 3.18 11.69 13.17
N GLU A 66 2.51 12.28 14.15
CA GLU A 66 2.01 11.58 15.35
C GLU A 66 0.48 11.49 15.28
N GLY A 67 -0.13 10.65 16.12
CA GLY A 67 -1.59 10.54 16.24
C GLY A 67 -2.13 9.17 15.84
N GLU A 68 -3.40 9.13 15.44
CA GLU A 68 -4.08 7.91 15.00
C GLU A 68 -3.38 7.31 13.78
N ALA A 69 -3.26 5.99 13.78
CA ALA A 69 -2.61 5.25 12.71
C ALA A 69 -3.60 4.27 12.09
N CYS A 70 -3.50 4.11 10.77
CA CYS A 70 -4.20 3.04 10.06
C CYS A 70 -3.24 1.91 9.74
N LEU A 71 -3.81 0.71 9.55
CA LEU A 71 -3.12 -0.43 8.96
C LEU A 71 -3.69 -0.68 7.58
N CYS A 72 -2.82 -0.66 6.56
CA CYS A 72 -3.18 -1.05 5.20
C CYS A 72 -2.46 -2.34 4.81
N GLY A 73 -3.20 -3.28 4.21
CA GLY A 73 -2.67 -4.54 3.71
C GLY A 73 -3.65 -5.24 2.77
N ALA A 74 -3.35 -6.50 2.43
CA ALA A 74 -4.25 -7.35 1.66
C ALA A 74 -4.15 -8.80 2.10
N LEU A 75 -5.30 -9.48 2.16
CA LEU A 75 -5.41 -10.89 2.46
C LEU A 75 -5.51 -11.69 1.16
N PHE A 76 -4.48 -12.48 0.87
CA PHE A 76 -4.47 -13.40 -0.27
C PHE A 76 -4.76 -14.82 0.20
N ARG A 77 -5.78 -15.45 -0.38
CA ARG A 77 -6.05 -16.87 -0.16
C ARG A 77 -5.51 -17.68 -1.32
N LEU A 78 -4.66 -18.65 -1.05
CA LEU A 78 -3.95 -19.43 -2.08
C LEU A 78 -4.34 -20.91 -2.03
N ASP A 79 -4.45 -21.54 -3.20
CA ASP A 79 -4.56 -22.99 -3.32
C ASP A 79 -3.16 -23.62 -3.21
N ARG A 80 -2.96 -24.52 -2.24
CA ARG A 80 -1.68 -25.21 -2.02
C ARG A 80 -1.27 -26.13 -3.17
N LYS A 81 -2.22 -26.76 -3.86
CA LYS A 81 -1.95 -27.71 -4.95
C LYS A 81 -1.59 -26.97 -6.23
N THR A 82 -2.45 -26.03 -6.63
CA THR A 82 -2.28 -25.31 -7.90
C THR A 82 -1.39 -24.07 -7.79
N ARG A 83 -1.11 -23.60 -6.57
CA ARG A 83 -0.40 -22.34 -6.24
C ARG A 83 -1.06 -21.10 -6.83
N ARG A 84 -2.34 -21.20 -7.21
CA ARG A 84 -3.13 -20.07 -7.72
C ARG A 84 -3.75 -19.29 -6.57
N CYS A 85 -3.97 -17.99 -6.80
CA CYS A 85 -4.76 -17.15 -5.92
C CYS A 85 -6.25 -17.48 -6.09
N LEU A 86 -6.96 -17.64 -4.97
CA LEU A 86 -8.39 -17.93 -4.89
C LEU A 86 -9.21 -16.70 -4.56
N SER A 87 -8.66 -15.77 -3.78
CA SER A 87 -9.25 -14.45 -3.50
C SER A 87 -8.18 -13.46 -3.02
N VAL A 88 -8.43 -12.18 -3.26
CA VAL A 88 -7.68 -11.05 -2.71
C VAL A 88 -8.67 -10.06 -2.13
N GLU A 89 -8.45 -9.67 -0.88
CA GLU A 89 -9.28 -8.71 -0.15
C GLU A 89 -8.39 -7.64 0.47
N ARG A 90 -8.72 -6.36 0.28
CA ARG A 90 -8.00 -5.27 0.95
C ARG A 90 -8.34 -5.22 2.43
N ILE A 91 -7.33 -4.96 3.23
CA ILE A 91 -7.45 -4.70 4.66
C ILE A 91 -7.12 -3.23 4.90
N ARG A 92 -8.03 -2.53 5.57
CA ARG A 92 -7.82 -1.19 6.10
C ARG A 92 -8.46 -1.12 7.48
N LEU A 93 -7.64 -0.91 8.51
CA LEU A 93 -8.06 -0.75 9.91
C LEU A 93 -7.65 0.62 10.41
#